data_AF-A0A7X6XCD1-F1
#
_entry.id   AF-A0A7X6XCD1-F1
#
_cell.length_a   1.000
_cell.length_b   1.000
_cell.length_c   1.000
_cell.angle_alpha   90.00
_cell.angle_beta   90.00
_cell.angle_gamma   90.00
#
_symmetry.space_group_name_H-M   'P 1'
#
loop_
_entity.id
_entity.type
_entity.pdbx_description
1 polymer ?
#
loop_
_entity_poly.entity_id
_entity_poly.type
_entity_poly.pdbx_seq_one_letter_code
_entity_poly.pdbx_strand_id
1 'polypeptide(L)'
;MKKETKRYSLVEYCGTRERVYSSEEEYAELLKIIEKSNRRKTSKYYFRNITRNVNTEGMIVATIHLYNRLTMPLTITELDNMTSQLSEQELFLKYKDKLRTRESHTPDINISYFENKNKDEKDAVHYDRRIKYIPVLYKEDEKYLSEQYIKYCLDFHSKKEDINFFKSLANEFSPYHVVGEQVEEIFNSADKVKYQGRDPFYLYKAAYDLYGALIVERNSNGTLIRDDEGKYQISRRRLRDFGFFVRDYDISLSKIKSPVRYNGQLITKQNSDDKQLKLKI
;
A
#
# COMPACT_ATOMS: atom_id res chain seq x y z
N MET A 1 10.32 -12.09 -21.43
CA MET A 1 9.76 -11.36 -20.25
C MET A 1 9.03 -12.29 -19.26
N LYS A 2 9.54 -12.45 -18.02
CA LYS A 2 8.87 -13.27 -16.99
C LYS A 2 7.57 -12.59 -16.56
N LYS A 3 6.45 -13.31 -16.71
CA LYS A 3 5.12 -12.86 -16.33
C LYS A 3 5.09 -12.59 -14.83
N GLU A 4 4.70 -11.38 -14.43
CA GLU A 4 4.43 -11.07 -13.02
C GLU A 4 3.52 -12.16 -12.43
N THR A 5 3.91 -12.73 -11.30
CA THR A 5 3.21 -13.86 -10.68
C THR A 5 2.17 -13.41 -9.66
N LYS A 6 2.43 -12.30 -8.96
CA LYS A 6 1.46 -11.68 -8.06
C LYS A 6 0.29 -11.11 -8.86
N ARG A 7 -0.91 -11.24 -8.28
CA ARG A 7 -2.16 -10.75 -8.85
C ARG A 7 -2.81 -9.78 -7.88
N TYR A 8 -3.29 -8.69 -8.43
CA TYR A 8 -3.82 -7.53 -7.73
C TYR A 8 -5.24 -7.25 -8.23
N SER A 9 -6.03 -6.50 -7.48
CA SER A 9 -7.32 -6.02 -7.95
C SER A 9 -7.57 -4.60 -7.44
N LEU A 10 -8.20 -3.78 -8.28
CA LEU A 10 -8.84 -2.57 -7.79
C LEU A 10 -10.04 -2.96 -6.94
N VAL A 11 -10.08 -2.39 -5.75
CA VAL A 11 -11.15 -2.58 -4.79
C VAL A 11 -11.57 -1.23 -4.25
N GLU A 12 -12.87 -1.12 -4.01
CA GLU A 12 -13.45 -0.07 -3.20
C GLU A 12 -13.62 -0.61 -1.78
N TYR A 13 -13.14 0.12 -0.77
CA TYR A 13 -13.43 -0.21 0.62
C TYR A 13 -14.88 0.15 0.96
N CYS A 14 -15.61 -0.75 1.62
CA CYS A 14 -17.04 -0.58 1.93
C CYS A 14 -17.35 -0.52 3.43
N GLY A 15 -16.34 -0.56 4.29
CA GLY A 15 -16.50 -0.54 5.75
C GLY A 15 -16.32 -1.91 6.41
N THR A 16 -16.77 -2.02 7.66
CA THR A 16 -16.60 -3.21 8.49
C THR A 16 -17.93 -3.89 8.81
N ARG A 17 -17.87 -5.17 9.17
CA ARG A 17 -18.95 -5.91 9.82
C ARG A 17 -18.38 -6.64 11.02
N GLU A 18 -19.10 -6.55 12.13
CA GLU A 18 -18.79 -7.34 13.30
C GLU A 18 -19.64 -8.62 13.33
N ARG A 19 -19.01 -9.69 13.79
CA ARG A 19 -19.65 -10.99 14.01
C ARG A 19 -19.18 -11.54 15.34
N VAL A 20 -20.10 -12.14 16.08
CA VAL A 20 -19.84 -12.75 17.38
C VAL A 20 -19.93 -14.26 17.22
N TYR A 21 -18.96 -14.98 17.79
CA TYR A 21 -18.86 -16.43 17.74
C TYR A 21 -18.71 -16.99 19.15
N SER A 22 -19.39 -18.10 19.40
CA SER A 22 -19.42 -18.75 20.70
C SER A 22 -18.23 -19.69 20.92
N SER A 23 -17.54 -20.09 19.85
CA SER A 23 -16.35 -20.95 19.93
C SER A 23 -15.27 -20.64 18.89
N GLU A 24 -14.06 -21.12 19.16
CA GLU A 24 -12.91 -21.06 18.25
C GLU A 24 -13.15 -21.85 16.95
N GLU A 25 -13.89 -22.96 17.02
CA GLU A 25 -14.23 -23.78 15.85
C GLU A 25 -15.12 -23.02 14.86
N GLU A 26 -16.17 -22.34 15.34
CA GLU A 26 -17.07 -21.52 14.53
C GLU A 26 -16.29 -20.38 13.85
N TYR A 27 -15.40 -19.73 14.60
CA TYR A 27 -14.54 -18.68 14.08
C TYR A 27 -13.57 -19.21 13.00
N ALA A 28 -12.95 -20.37 13.24
CA ALA A 28 -12.06 -21.00 12.26
C ALA A 28 -12.80 -21.41 10.98
N GLU A 29 -14.06 -21.82 11.07
CA GLU A 29 -14.89 -22.12 9.91
C GLU A 29 -15.19 -20.86 9.08
N LEU A 30 -15.53 -19.74 9.71
CA LEU A 30 -15.67 -18.46 9.03
C LEU A 30 -14.41 -18.10 8.22
N LEU A 31 -13.23 -18.22 8.83
CA LEU A 31 -11.96 -17.91 8.16
C LEU A 31 -11.77 -18.77 6.90
N LYS A 32 -12.09 -20.07 6.97
CA LYS A 32 -12.05 -20.99 5.81
C LYS A 32 -13.05 -20.59 4.72
N ILE A 33 -14.28 -20.23 5.10
CA ILE A 33 -15.33 -19.78 4.16
C ILE A 33 -14.86 -18.51 3.43
N ILE A 34 -14.35 -17.53 4.17
CA ILE A 34 -13.86 -16.28 3.62
C ILE A 34 -12.69 -16.51 2.66
N GLU A 35 -11.73 -17.37 3.04
CA GLU A 35 -10.62 -17.72 2.14
C GLU A 35 -11.11 -18.35 0.84
N LYS A 36 -12.02 -19.32 0.94
CA LYS A 36 -12.60 -19.99 -0.24
C LYS A 36 -13.34 -18.99 -1.12
N SER A 37 -14.08 -18.07 -0.52
CA SER A 37 -14.79 -17.01 -1.24
C SER A 37 -13.84 -16.07 -1.99
N ASN A 38 -12.81 -15.54 -1.31
CA ASN A 38 -11.87 -14.58 -1.89
C ASN A 38 -11.03 -15.18 -3.05
N ARG A 39 -10.80 -16.50 -3.06
CA ARG A 39 -10.10 -17.19 -4.16
C ARG A 39 -10.98 -17.35 -5.42
N ARG A 40 -12.30 -17.20 -5.33
CA ARG A 40 -13.19 -17.36 -6.49
C ARG A 40 -13.03 -16.18 -7.45
N LYS A 41 -12.77 -16.49 -8.72
CA LYS A 41 -12.73 -15.51 -9.82
C LYS A 41 -14.04 -14.71 -9.93
N THR A 42 -15.17 -15.30 -9.57
CA THR A 42 -16.50 -14.67 -9.66
C THR A 42 -16.90 -13.85 -8.43
N SER A 43 -16.12 -13.85 -7.35
CA SER A 43 -16.53 -13.12 -6.13
C SER A 43 -16.59 -11.62 -6.38
N LYS A 44 -17.75 -11.01 -6.10
CA LYS A 44 -17.92 -9.55 -6.18
C LYS A 44 -17.26 -8.84 -5.00
N TYR A 45 -17.07 -9.54 -3.89
CA TYR A 45 -16.57 -8.96 -2.65
C TYR A 45 -15.33 -9.69 -2.13
N TYR A 46 -14.46 -8.93 -1.47
CA TYR A 46 -13.45 -9.49 -0.59
C TYR A 46 -13.77 -9.17 0.86
N PHE A 47 -13.54 -10.17 1.72
CA PHE A 47 -13.65 -10.05 3.17
C PHE A 47 -12.25 -10.26 3.77
N ARG A 48 -11.63 -9.23 4.34
CA ARG A 48 -10.22 -9.26 4.79
C ARG A 48 -9.98 -8.28 5.94
N ASN A 49 -8.71 -8.16 6.35
CA ASN A 49 -8.26 -7.46 7.56
C ASN A 49 -9.06 -7.91 8.77
N ILE A 50 -9.20 -9.23 8.91
CA ILE A 50 -9.99 -9.80 9.98
C ILE A 50 -9.17 -9.70 11.26
N THR A 51 -9.72 -9.01 12.25
CA THR A 51 -9.21 -8.97 13.61
C THR A 51 -10.23 -9.61 14.52
N ARG A 52 -9.77 -10.14 15.65
CA ARG A 52 -10.65 -10.66 16.69
C ARG A 52 -10.24 -10.16 18.06
N ASN A 53 -11.23 -9.94 18.91
CA ASN A 53 -11.06 -9.72 20.34
C ASN A 53 -12.01 -10.66 21.09
N VAL A 54 -11.71 -10.93 22.36
CA VAL A 54 -12.62 -11.69 23.24
C VAL A 54 -13.37 -10.69 24.10
N ASN A 55 -14.70 -10.77 24.12
CA ASN A 55 -15.52 -9.89 24.95
C ASN A 55 -15.58 -10.35 26.41
N THR A 56 -16.27 -9.60 27.27
CA THR A 56 -16.43 -9.90 28.70
C THR A 56 -17.17 -11.20 28.98
N GLU A 57 -17.92 -11.73 28.02
CA GLU A 57 -18.68 -12.98 28.12
C GLU A 57 -17.89 -14.19 27.57
N GLY A 58 -16.62 -13.99 27.19
CA GLY A 58 -15.77 -15.04 26.62
C GLY A 58 -16.04 -15.35 25.14
N MET A 59 -16.92 -14.59 24.48
CA MET A 59 -17.22 -14.76 23.05
C MET A 59 -16.20 -14.04 22.16
N ILE A 60 -15.95 -14.60 20.98
CA ILE A 60 -15.04 -14.04 19.99
C ILE A 60 -15.79 -13.01 19.15
N VAL A 61 -15.38 -11.74 19.24
CA VAL A 61 -15.88 -10.65 18.40
C VAL A 61 -14.89 -10.43 17.26
N ALA A 62 -15.31 -10.80 16.05
CA ALA A 62 -14.53 -10.64 14.83
C ALA A 62 -14.98 -9.39 14.07
N THR A 63 -14.03 -8.49 13.79
CA THR A 63 -14.23 -7.35 12.89
C THR A 63 -13.71 -7.73 11.51
N ILE A 64 -14.59 -7.68 10.51
CA ILE A 64 -14.31 -8.10 9.14
C ILE A 64 -14.44 -6.88 8.24
N HIS A 65 -13.41 -6.55 7.47
CA HIS A 65 -13.50 -5.46 6.50
C HIS A 65 -13.99 -5.97 5.15
N LEU A 66 -14.86 -5.18 4.51
CA LEU A 66 -15.54 -5.50 3.26
C LEU A 66 -15.00 -4.64 2.13
N TYR A 67 -14.77 -5.27 0.99
CA TYR A 67 -14.27 -4.63 -0.21
C TYR A 67 -15.10 -5.03 -1.41
N ASN A 68 -15.57 -4.05 -2.18
CA ASN A 68 -16.22 -4.27 -3.46
C ASN A 68 -15.16 -4.32 -4.56
N ARG A 69 -15.14 -5.40 -5.33
CA ARG A 69 -14.09 -5.63 -6.32
C ARG A 69 -14.46 -5.00 -7.67
N LEU A 70 -13.62 -4.09 -8.14
CA LEU A 70 -13.86 -3.31 -9.37
C LEU A 70 -13.24 -3.97 -10.62
N THR A 71 -12.12 -4.67 -10.45
CA THR A 71 -11.44 -5.40 -11.54
C THR A 71 -11.32 -6.89 -11.23
N MET A 72 -11.16 -7.70 -12.27
CA MET A 72 -10.63 -9.06 -12.08
C MET A 72 -9.17 -9.01 -11.58
N PRO A 73 -8.60 -10.12 -11.10
CA PRO A 73 -7.19 -10.19 -10.74
C PRO A 73 -6.27 -9.94 -11.96
N LEU A 74 -5.43 -8.90 -11.87
CA LEU A 74 -4.52 -8.41 -12.91
C LEU A 74 -3.07 -8.34 -12.37
N THR A 75 -2.08 -8.14 -13.24
CA THR A 75 -0.70 -7.81 -12.84
C THR A 75 -0.59 -6.35 -12.37
N ILE A 76 0.51 -5.95 -11.73
CA ILE A 76 0.66 -4.54 -11.35
C ILE A 76 0.83 -3.67 -12.60
N THR A 77 1.57 -4.14 -13.60
CA THR A 77 1.77 -3.44 -14.87
C THR A 77 0.45 -3.23 -15.61
N GLU A 78 -0.44 -4.22 -15.62
CA GLU A 78 -1.77 -4.09 -16.25
C GLU A 78 -2.62 -3.03 -15.55
N LEU A 79 -2.56 -2.96 -14.21
CA LEU A 79 -3.27 -1.93 -13.44
C LEU A 79 -2.65 -0.55 -13.66
N ASP A 80 -1.31 -0.44 -13.64
CA ASP A 80 -0.60 0.82 -13.83
C ASP A 80 -0.88 1.38 -15.22
N ASN A 81 -0.75 0.58 -16.29
CA ASN A 81 -1.08 0.99 -17.66
C ASN A 81 -2.52 1.51 -17.81
N MET A 82 -3.44 0.98 -17.02
CA MET A 82 -4.83 1.40 -17.01
C MET A 82 -5.07 2.68 -16.20
N THR A 83 -4.36 2.86 -15.09
CA THR A 83 -4.64 3.89 -14.09
C THR A 83 -3.76 5.13 -14.22
N SER A 84 -2.53 4.99 -14.74
CA SER A 84 -1.58 6.09 -14.94
C SER A 84 -2.02 7.10 -16.01
N GLN A 85 -3.07 6.80 -16.77
CA GLN A 85 -3.65 7.72 -17.75
C GLN A 85 -4.81 8.53 -17.18
N LEU A 86 -5.25 8.21 -15.97
CA LEU A 86 -6.44 8.76 -15.34
C LEU A 86 -6.06 9.64 -14.15
N SER A 87 -6.82 10.69 -13.94
CA SER A 87 -6.99 11.33 -12.65
C SER A 87 -7.88 10.47 -11.74
N GLU A 88 -7.87 10.77 -10.44
CA GLU A 88 -8.76 10.13 -9.47
C GLU A 88 -10.25 10.25 -9.87
N GLN A 89 -10.69 11.42 -10.34
CA GLN A 89 -12.07 11.64 -10.77
C GLN A 89 -12.46 10.80 -12.00
N GLU A 90 -11.56 10.68 -12.98
CA GLU A 90 -11.79 9.86 -14.17
C GLU A 90 -11.89 8.38 -13.80
N LEU A 91 -11.09 7.91 -12.82
CA LEU A 91 -11.21 6.56 -12.29
C LEU A 91 -12.59 6.34 -11.64
N PHE A 92 -13.09 7.29 -10.86
CA PHE A 92 -14.43 7.20 -10.27
C PHE A 92 -15.52 7.13 -11.34
N LEU A 93 -15.48 8.00 -12.33
CA LEU A 93 -16.44 8.01 -13.43
C LEU A 93 -16.43 6.69 -14.21
N LYS A 94 -15.24 6.12 -14.44
CA LYS A 94 -15.07 4.81 -15.11
C LYS A 94 -15.75 3.67 -14.36
N TYR A 95 -15.81 3.73 -13.03
CA TYR A 95 -16.38 2.68 -12.19
C TYR A 95 -17.73 3.03 -11.54
N LYS A 96 -18.32 4.19 -11.87
CA LYS A 96 -19.52 4.74 -11.21
C LYS A 96 -20.64 3.71 -11.00
N ASP A 97 -20.97 2.92 -12.02
CA ASP A 97 -22.08 1.96 -11.98
C ASP A 97 -21.77 0.69 -11.17
N LYS A 98 -20.52 0.53 -10.75
CA LYS A 98 -20.04 -0.59 -9.92
C LYS A 98 -19.77 -0.19 -8.48
N LEU A 99 -19.63 1.11 -8.19
CA LEU A 99 -19.33 1.60 -6.85
C LEU A 99 -20.51 1.37 -5.89
N ARG A 100 -20.18 1.20 -4.62
CA ARG A 100 -21.13 0.98 -3.52
C ARG A 100 -21.23 2.18 -2.58
N THR A 101 -20.23 3.05 -2.60
CA THR A 101 -20.22 4.31 -1.85
C THR A 101 -21.37 5.18 -2.33
N ARG A 102 -22.10 5.79 -1.39
CA ARG A 102 -23.23 6.67 -1.69
C ARG A 102 -22.73 7.98 -2.30
N GLU A 103 -23.55 8.61 -3.14
CA GLU A 103 -23.23 9.88 -3.84
C GLU A 103 -22.78 11.04 -2.95
N SER A 104 -23.02 10.96 -1.63
CA SER A 104 -22.55 11.98 -0.68
C SER A 104 -21.10 11.81 -0.24
N HIS A 105 -20.44 10.69 -0.57
CA HIS A 105 -19.10 10.35 -0.10
C HIS A 105 -18.16 10.02 -1.25
N THR A 106 -16.88 10.37 -1.09
CA THR A 106 -15.84 9.99 -2.04
C THR A 106 -15.50 8.50 -1.88
N PRO A 107 -15.58 7.68 -2.95
CA PRO A 107 -15.21 6.27 -2.88
C PRO A 107 -13.72 6.08 -2.56
N ASP A 108 -13.41 5.16 -1.65
CA ASP A 108 -12.03 4.80 -1.31
C ASP A 108 -11.57 3.63 -2.19
N ILE A 109 -10.93 3.95 -3.33
CA ILE A 109 -10.47 2.98 -4.30
C ILE A 109 -8.95 2.78 -4.19
N ASN A 110 -8.54 1.53 -3.98
CA ASN A 110 -7.12 1.17 -3.90
C ASN A 110 -6.82 -0.13 -4.66
N ILE A 111 -5.53 -0.34 -4.94
CA ILE A 111 -5.04 -1.65 -5.38
C ILE A 111 -4.86 -2.53 -4.15
N SER A 112 -5.30 -3.77 -4.25
CA SER A 112 -5.17 -4.74 -3.17
C SER A 112 -4.53 -6.04 -3.63
N TYR A 113 -3.77 -6.68 -2.75
CA TYR A 113 -3.27 -8.03 -2.98
C TYR A 113 -3.18 -8.86 -1.69
N PHE A 114 -3.25 -10.18 -1.87
CA PHE A 114 -3.25 -11.13 -0.78
C PHE A 114 -1.84 -11.53 -0.40
N GLU A 115 -1.48 -11.35 0.87
CA GLU A 115 -0.36 -12.06 1.48
C GLU A 115 -0.93 -13.14 2.40
N ASN A 116 -0.66 -14.41 2.08
CA ASN A 116 -1.13 -15.55 2.87
C ASN A 116 -0.27 -15.80 4.14
N LYS A 117 0.74 -14.96 4.43
CA LYS A 117 1.63 -15.18 5.57
C LYS A 117 2.04 -13.85 6.21
N ASN A 118 1.65 -13.64 7.46
CA ASN A 118 2.34 -12.76 8.40
C ASN A 118 3.71 -13.38 8.66
N LYS A 119 4.72 -13.09 7.83
CA LYS A 119 6.09 -13.48 8.14
C LYS A 119 6.90 -12.33 8.75
N ASP A 120 6.59 -11.09 8.40
CA ASP A 120 7.61 -10.04 8.54
C ASP A 120 7.16 -8.72 9.20
N GLU A 121 5.95 -8.62 9.79
CA GLU A 121 5.50 -7.37 10.44
C GLU A 121 5.10 -7.57 11.90
N LYS A 122 5.83 -6.89 12.81
CA LYS A 122 5.47 -6.69 14.22
C LYS A 122 4.43 -5.56 14.34
N ASP A 123 3.28 -5.71 13.68
CA ASP A 123 2.19 -4.74 13.84
C ASP A 123 1.58 -4.84 15.24
N ALA A 124 1.21 -3.71 15.85
CA ALA A 124 0.50 -3.67 17.13
C ALA A 124 -0.92 -4.30 17.04
N VAL A 125 -1.44 -4.50 15.83
CA VAL A 125 -2.75 -5.11 15.57
C VAL A 125 -2.56 -6.49 14.95
N HIS A 126 -3.03 -7.54 15.64
CA HIS A 126 -2.99 -8.89 15.10
C HIS A 126 -4.13 -9.12 14.10
N TYR A 127 -3.76 -9.21 12.81
CA TYR A 127 -4.68 -9.65 11.77
C TYR A 127 -4.63 -11.17 11.59
N ASP A 128 -5.78 -11.82 11.74
CA ASP A 128 -5.94 -13.24 11.42
C ASP A 128 -5.88 -13.47 9.90
N ARG A 129 -6.38 -12.52 9.11
CA ARG A 129 -6.26 -12.51 7.63
C ARG A 129 -6.10 -11.09 7.11
N ARG A 130 -4.93 -10.76 6.56
CA ARG A 130 -4.60 -9.43 6.04
C ARG A 130 -4.75 -9.33 4.51
N ILE A 131 -5.01 -8.13 4.04
CA ILE A 131 -4.78 -7.70 2.66
C ILE A 131 -3.88 -6.47 2.70
N LYS A 132 -2.92 -6.38 1.78
CA LYS A 132 -2.08 -5.19 1.65
C LYS A 132 -2.63 -4.28 0.58
N TYR A 133 -2.68 -2.99 0.90
CA TYR A 133 -3.05 -1.94 -0.02
C TYR A 133 -1.83 -1.36 -0.67
N ILE A 134 -2.05 -0.91 -1.88
CA ILE A 134 -1.13 -0.06 -2.60
C ILE A 134 -1.98 1.08 -3.15
N PRO A 135 -1.57 2.34 -2.97
CA PRO A 135 -2.24 3.46 -3.62
C PRO A 135 -2.37 3.20 -5.12
N VAL A 136 -3.36 3.79 -5.78
CA VAL A 136 -3.43 3.77 -7.25
C VAL A 136 -2.34 4.69 -7.81
N LEU A 137 -1.76 4.32 -8.96
CA LEU A 137 -0.85 5.19 -9.70
C LEU A 137 -1.68 6.04 -10.67
N TYR A 138 -1.82 7.32 -10.40
CA TYR A 138 -2.54 8.26 -11.26
C TYR A 138 -1.59 8.98 -12.23
N LYS A 139 -2.17 9.74 -13.16
CA LYS A 139 -1.43 10.53 -14.16
C LYS A 139 -0.39 11.47 -13.54
N GLU A 140 -0.75 12.14 -12.47
CA GLU A 140 0.15 13.05 -11.74
C GLU A 140 1.30 12.34 -11.02
N ASP A 141 1.17 11.02 -10.78
CA ASP A 141 2.15 10.23 -10.06
C ASP A 141 3.29 9.71 -10.96
N GLU A 142 3.13 9.72 -12.29
CA GLU A 142 4.05 9.08 -13.23
C GLU A 142 5.49 9.59 -13.08
N LYS A 143 5.66 10.89 -12.79
CA LYS A 143 6.98 11.49 -12.54
C LYS A 143 7.74 10.82 -11.40
N TYR A 144 7.06 10.28 -10.39
CA TYR A 144 7.71 9.61 -9.26
C TYR A 144 8.23 8.21 -9.60
N LEU A 145 7.93 7.69 -10.79
CA LEU A 145 8.51 6.47 -11.32
C LEU A 145 9.75 6.72 -12.19
N SER A 146 10.07 7.99 -12.49
CA SER A 146 11.23 8.36 -13.29
C SER A 146 12.50 8.34 -12.44
N GLU A 147 13.50 7.60 -12.89
CA GLU A 147 14.83 7.57 -12.27
C GLU A 147 15.44 8.98 -12.17
N GLN A 148 15.26 9.82 -13.19
CA GLN A 148 15.79 11.19 -13.19
C GLN A 148 15.12 12.03 -12.10
N TYR A 149 13.81 11.89 -11.92
CA TYR A 149 13.07 12.61 -10.88
C TYR A 149 13.43 12.11 -9.48
N ILE A 150 13.60 10.79 -9.31
CA ILE A 150 14.08 10.21 -8.05
C ILE A 150 15.47 10.76 -7.69
N LYS A 151 16.42 10.77 -8.64
CA LYS A 151 17.75 11.36 -8.42
C LYS A 151 17.64 12.82 -7.99
N TYR A 152 16.82 13.61 -8.68
CA TYR A 152 16.58 15.00 -8.33
C TYR A 152 16.06 15.16 -6.89
N CYS A 153 15.06 14.38 -6.48
CA CYS A 153 14.52 14.43 -5.12
C CYS A 153 15.58 14.06 -4.07
N LEU A 154 16.32 12.97 -4.29
CA LEU A 154 17.38 12.55 -3.37
C LEU A 154 18.47 13.63 -3.23
N ASP A 155 18.89 14.24 -4.35
CA ASP A 155 19.89 15.32 -4.34
C ASP A 155 19.36 16.57 -3.63
N PHE A 156 18.09 16.90 -3.83
CA PHE A 156 17.44 18.02 -3.16
C PHE A 156 17.41 17.86 -1.63
N HIS A 157 16.95 16.71 -1.11
CA HIS A 157 16.93 16.46 0.34
C HIS A 157 18.36 16.34 0.90
N SER A 158 19.30 15.80 0.13
CA SER A 158 20.72 15.74 0.48
C SER A 158 21.30 17.15 0.66
N LYS A 159 21.11 18.06 -0.30
CA LYS A 159 21.61 19.45 -0.22
C LYS A 159 21.00 20.28 0.91
N LYS A 160 19.80 19.90 1.35
CA LYS A 160 19.14 20.50 2.51
C LYS A 160 19.52 19.86 3.84
N GLU A 161 20.38 18.85 3.81
CA GLU A 161 20.75 18.06 4.99
C GLU A 161 19.51 17.53 5.73
N ASP A 162 18.50 17.09 4.99
CA ASP A 162 17.26 16.56 5.55
C ASP A 162 17.47 15.15 6.10
N ILE A 163 18.11 15.07 7.26
CA ILE A 163 18.46 13.80 7.91
C ILE A 163 17.22 12.94 8.18
N ASN A 164 16.07 13.58 8.46
CA ASN A 164 14.83 12.88 8.74
C ASN A 164 14.30 12.19 7.49
N PHE A 165 14.42 12.79 6.30
CA PHE A 165 14.06 12.15 5.04
C PHE A 165 14.79 10.82 4.87
N PHE A 166 16.11 10.84 5.04
CA PHE A 166 16.92 9.64 4.85
C PHE A 166 16.67 8.57 5.92
N LYS A 167 16.48 8.96 7.19
CA LYS A 167 16.12 8.00 8.25
C LYS A 167 14.73 7.40 8.01
N SER A 168 13.76 8.19 7.57
CA SER A 168 12.43 7.69 7.21
C SER A 168 12.48 6.76 6.00
N LEU A 169 13.28 7.07 4.99
CA LEU A 169 13.51 6.22 3.83
C LEU A 169 14.09 4.85 4.24
N ALA A 170 15.13 4.86 5.07
CA ALA A 170 15.75 3.65 5.58
C ALA A 170 14.76 2.80 6.40
N ASN A 171 13.96 3.43 7.26
CA ASN A 171 12.93 2.75 8.04
C ASN A 171 11.85 2.11 7.16
N GLU A 172 11.33 2.83 6.16
CA GLU A 172 10.30 2.34 5.23
C GLU A 172 10.74 1.05 4.54
N PHE A 173 12.01 0.97 4.13
CA PHE A 173 12.56 -0.16 3.40
C PHE A 173 13.30 -1.20 4.26
N SER A 174 13.43 -0.97 5.57
CA SER A 174 14.07 -1.91 6.51
C SER A 174 13.46 -3.32 6.54
N PRO A 175 12.15 -3.56 6.28
CA PRO A 175 11.61 -4.91 6.23
C PRO A 175 12.11 -5.73 5.03
N TYR A 176 12.68 -5.09 4.02
CA TYR A 176 13.19 -5.78 2.84
C TYR A 176 14.61 -6.31 3.09
N HIS A 177 14.72 -7.55 3.54
CA HIS A 177 16.03 -8.20 3.84
C HIS A 177 17.10 -8.04 2.75
N VAL A 178 16.67 -7.99 1.49
CA VAL A 178 17.54 -7.88 0.32
C VAL A 178 18.32 -6.56 0.24
N VAL A 179 17.89 -5.53 0.98
CA VAL A 179 18.55 -4.22 1.02
C VAL A 179 19.05 -3.85 2.42
N GLY A 180 19.22 -4.83 3.31
CA GLY A 180 19.64 -4.58 4.70
C GLY A 180 20.94 -3.78 4.80
N GLU A 181 21.96 -4.12 4.01
CA GLU A 181 23.23 -3.39 3.97
C GLU A 181 23.05 -1.92 3.53
N GLN A 182 22.21 -1.67 2.52
CA GLN A 182 21.95 -0.32 2.04
C GLN A 182 21.16 0.51 3.07
N VAL A 183 20.24 -0.12 3.81
CA VAL A 183 19.51 0.52 4.92
C VAL A 183 20.48 0.94 6.03
N GLU A 184 21.40 0.05 6.43
CA GLU A 184 22.45 0.38 7.41
C GLU A 184 23.36 1.51 6.94
N GLU A 185 23.77 1.52 5.67
CA GLU A 185 24.63 2.57 5.12
C GLU A 185 23.95 3.95 5.10
N ILE A 186 22.63 4.01 4.93
CA ILE A 186 21.88 5.26 5.06
C ILE A 186 21.93 5.79 6.50
N PHE A 187 21.70 4.94 7.51
CA PHE A 187 21.80 5.35 8.91
C PHE A 187 23.22 5.82 9.27
N ASN A 188 24.24 5.07 8.83
CA ASN A 188 25.64 5.44 9.02
C ASN A 188 25.98 6.77 8.36
N SER A 189 25.50 7.01 7.14
CA SER A 189 25.71 8.27 6.43
C SER A 189 24.98 9.43 7.10
N ALA A 190 23.75 9.21 7.57
CA ALA A 190 22.98 10.19 8.33
C ALA A 190 23.69 10.65 9.60
N ASP A 191 24.25 9.72 10.38
CA ASP A 191 24.96 10.07 11.61
C ASP A 191 26.30 10.77 11.32
N LYS A 192 27.03 10.35 10.27
CA LYS A 192 28.28 11.00 9.85
C LYS A 192 28.06 12.43 9.35
N VAL A 193 27.02 12.67 8.55
CA VAL A 193 26.69 14.04 8.09
C VAL A 193 26.27 14.90 9.28
N LYS A 194 25.37 14.39 10.13
CA LYS A 194 24.83 15.15 11.26
C LYS A 194 25.86 15.51 12.34
N TYR A 195 26.78 14.59 12.66
CA TYR A 195 27.65 14.73 13.83
C TYR A 195 29.15 14.81 13.52
N GLN A 196 29.57 14.48 12.29
CA GLN A 196 30.99 14.40 11.93
C GLN A 196 31.37 15.33 10.78
N GLY A 197 30.46 16.20 10.33
CA GLY A 197 30.72 17.20 9.28
C GLY A 197 31.01 16.58 7.91
N ARG A 198 30.51 15.37 7.65
CA ARG A 198 30.68 14.70 6.35
C ARG A 198 29.82 15.38 5.28
N ASP A 199 30.30 15.37 4.04
CA ASP A 199 29.56 15.91 2.89
C ASP A 199 28.14 15.30 2.78
N PRO A 200 27.08 16.11 2.68
CA PRO A 200 25.72 15.62 2.52
C PRO A 200 25.54 14.70 1.30
N PHE A 201 26.35 14.83 0.24
CA PHE A 201 26.34 13.96 -0.94
C PHE A 201 26.40 12.46 -0.61
N TYR A 202 26.99 12.07 0.52
CA TYR A 202 26.97 10.68 0.97
C TYR A 202 25.56 10.16 1.27
N LEU A 203 24.64 11.02 1.71
CA LEU A 203 23.22 10.68 1.87
C LEU A 203 22.57 10.34 0.53
N TYR A 204 22.76 11.21 -0.47
CA TYR A 204 22.30 10.97 -1.83
C TYR A 204 22.81 9.62 -2.36
N LYS A 205 24.13 9.38 -2.23
CA LYS A 205 24.75 8.16 -2.73
C LYS A 205 24.17 6.91 -2.05
N ALA A 206 24.11 6.89 -0.73
CA ALA A 206 23.57 5.76 0.02
C ALA A 206 22.10 5.48 -0.33
N ALA A 207 21.28 6.52 -0.44
CA ALA A 207 19.87 6.39 -0.83
C ALA A 207 19.68 5.92 -2.28
N TYR A 208 20.55 6.36 -3.19
CA TYR A 208 20.50 5.93 -4.58
C TYR A 208 20.97 4.47 -4.75
N ASP A 209 21.96 4.04 -3.97
CA ASP A 209 22.39 2.65 -3.90
C ASP A 209 21.25 1.75 -3.35
N LEU A 210 20.52 2.20 -2.31
CA LEU A 210 19.30 1.56 -1.84
C LEU A 210 18.26 1.43 -2.96
N TYR A 211 17.96 2.52 -3.68
CA TYR A 211 17.01 2.53 -4.79
C TYR A 211 17.39 1.47 -5.84
N GLY A 212 18.63 1.49 -6.32
CA GLY A 212 19.12 0.53 -7.32
C GLY A 212 19.05 -0.93 -6.84
N ALA A 213 19.44 -1.19 -5.59
CA ALA A 213 19.37 -2.52 -5.00
C ALA A 213 17.92 -3.02 -4.81
N LEU A 214 17.00 -2.11 -4.46
CA LEU A 214 15.61 -2.44 -4.17
C LEU A 214 14.85 -2.83 -5.44
N ILE A 215 14.92 -2.01 -6.48
CA ILE A 215 14.03 -2.12 -7.64
C ILE A 215 14.37 -3.27 -8.58
N VAL A 216 15.53 -3.91 -8.46
CA VAL A 216 15.90 -5.04 -9.31
C VAL A 216 15.29 -6.35 -8.83
N GLU A 217 14.69 -7.10 -9.75
CA GLU A 217 14.04 -8.39 -9.49
C GLU A 217 15.07 -9.47 -9.14
N ARG A 218 14.69 -10.34 -8.21
CA ARG A 218 15.49 -11.49 -7.78
C ARG A 218 14.67 -12.76 -7.78
N ASN A 219 15.31 -13.88 -8.07
CA ASN A 219 14.69 -15.19 -7.93
C ASN A 219 14.60 -15.58 -6.43
N SER A 220 14.00 -16.74 -6.14
CA SER A 220 13.86 -17.27 -4.77
C SER A 220 15.20 -17.50 -4.06
N ASN A 221 16.30 -17.60 -4.81
CA ASN A 221 17.65 -17.83 -4.30
C ASN A 221 18.43 -16.52 -4.15
N GLY A 222 17.79 -15.36 -4.35
CA GLY A 222 18.43 -14.04 -4.24
C GLY A 222 19.22 -13.60 -5.48
N THR A 223 19.27 -14.39 -6.55
CA THR A 223 20.01 -14.02 -7.78
C THR A 223 19.23 -12.99 -8.60
N LEU A 224 19.93 -11.98 -9.10
CA LEU A 224 19.37 -10.95 -9.98
C LEU A 224 18.84 -11.55 -11.28
N ILE A 225 17.64 -11.12 -11.66
CA ILE A 225 16.99 -11.55 -12.90
C ILE A 225 17.32 -10.55 -14.00
N ARG A 226 17.67 -11.04 -15.19
CA ARG A 226 17.88 -10.24 -16.39
C ARG A 226 16.73 -10.43 -17.38
N ASP A 227 16.46 -9.40 -18.17
CA ASP A 227 15.54 -9.46 -19.30
C ASP A 227 16.20 -10.08 -20.54
N ASP A 228 15.44 -10.15 -21.63
CA ASP A 228 15.86 -10.77 -22.88
C ASP A 228 17.00 -9.98 -23.58
N GLU A 229 17.22 -8.71 -23.19
CA GLU A 229 18.33 -7.85 -23.63
C GLU A 229 19.55 -7.92 -22.69
N GLY A 230 19.48 -8.74 -21.63
CA GLY A 230 20.53 -8.87 -20.63
C GLY A 230 20.57 -7.75 -19.59
N LYS A 231 19.62 -6.81 -19.57
CA LYS A 231 19.51 -5.77 -18.52
C LYS A 231 18.81 -6.35 -17.29
N TYR A 232 19.01 -5.76 -16.12
CA TYR A 232 18.29 -6.20 -14.92
C TYR A 232 16.80 -5.92 -15.04
N GLN A 233 15.98 -6.93 -14.75
CA GLN A 233 14.53 -6.77 -14.75
C GLN A 233 14.11 -5.88 -13.58
N ILE A 234 13.32 -4.84 -13.86
CA ILE A 234 12.80 -3.92 -12.85
C ILE A 234 11.50 -4.44 -12.24
N SER A 235 11.44 -4.40 -10.92
CA SER A 235 10.26 -4.64 -10.11
C SER A 235 9.37 -3.42 -10.09
N ARG A 236 8.33 -3.40 -10.92
CA ARG A 236 7.35 -2.31 -10.97
C ARG A 236 6.73 -2.02 -9.60
N ARG A 237 6.46 -3.07 -8.82
CA ARG A 237 5.92 -2.93 -7.45
C ARG A 237 6.85 -2.12 -6.53
N ARG A 238 8.14 -2.45 -6.51
CA ARG A 238 9.12 -1.81 -5.62
C ARG A 238 9.52 -0.42 -6.10
N LEU A 239 9.59 -0.22 -7.42
CA LEU A 239 9.73 1.11 -8.01
C LEU A 239 8.60 2.04 -7.52
N ARG A 240 7.36 1.53 -7.50
CA ARG A 240 6.21 2.29 -6.98
C ARG A 240 6.31 2.56 -5.49
N ASP A 241 6.74 1.60 -4.69
CA ASP A 241 6.96 1.84 -3.25
C ASP A 241 7.92 2.99 -3.02
N PHE A 242 9.07 2.97 -3.72
CA PHE A 242 10.06 4.03 -3.60
C PHE A 242 9.53 5.38 -4.10
N GLY A 243 8.86 5.39 -5.25
CA GLY A 243 8.27 6.61 -5.81
C GLY A 243 7.19 7.21 -4.91
N PHE A 244 6.33 6.38 -4.32
CA PHE A 244 5.28 6.84 -3.40
C PHE A 244 5.83 7.31 -2.07
N PHE A 245 6.90 6.70 -1.56
CA PHE A 245 7.62 7.27 -0.41
C PHE A 245 8.06 8.71 -0.72
N VAL A 246 8.72 8.93 -1.86
CA VAL A 246 9.18 10.28 -2.28
C VAL A 246 8.00 11.25 -2.45
N ARG A 247 6.88 10.78 -3.03
CA ARG A 247 5.67 11.60 -3.17
C ARG A 247 5.10 12.01 -1.81
N ASP A 248 5.00 11.06 -0.90
CA ASP A 248 4.24 11.21 0.34
C ASP A 248 5.04 11.87 1.46
N TYR A 249 6.38 11.89 1.39
CA TYR A 249 7.22 12.43 2.46
C TYR A 249 6.90 13.89 2.83
N ASP A 250 6.78 14.77 1.83
CA ASP A 250 6.46 16.19 2.04
C ASP A 250 4.94 16.45 2.18
N ILE A 251 4.12 15.41 2.07
CA ILE A 251 2.68 15.51 2.20
C ILE A 251 2.31 15.30 3.67
N SER A 252 1.63 16.28 4.28
CA SER A 252 1.06 16.12 5.62
C SER A 252 0.26 14.82 5.72
N LEU A 253 0.48 14.03 6.79
CA LEU A 253 -0.27 12.80 7.11
C LEU A 253 -1.80 12.98 7.08
N SER A 254 -2.29 14.21 7.25
CA SER A 254 -3.72 14.55 7.11
C SER A 254 -4.23 14.41 5.67
N LYS A 255 -3.36 14.63 4.68
CA LYS A 255 -3.60 14.58 3.23
C LYS A 255 -3.31 13.20 2.62
N ILE A 256 -2.52 12.36 3.29
CA ILE A 256 -2.30 10.96 2.86
C ILE A 256 -3.59 10.17 3.09
N LYS A 257 -4.21 9.72 1.99
CA LYS A 257 -5.42 8.87 2.05
C LYS A 257 -5.00 7.48 2.54
N SER A 258 -5.38 7.16 3.78
CA SER A 258 -5.13 5.85 4.39
C SER A 258 -6.08 4.79 3.84
N PRO A 259 -5.65 3.52 3.73
CA PRO A 259 -6.50 2.40 3.33
C PRO A 259 -7.61 2.02 4.33
N VAL A 260 -7.75 2.73 5.45
CA VAL A 260 -8.81 2.47 6.45
C VAL A 260 -9.65 3.70 6.79
N ARG A 261 -9.51 4.81 6.06
CA ARG A 261 -10.37 6.00 6.24
C ARG A 261 -11.65 5.86 5.40
N TYR A 262 -12.59 5.02 5.84
CA TYR A 262 -13.95 5.15 5.34
C TYR A 262 -14.57 6.47 5.84
N ASN A 263 -15.02 7.31 4.90
CA ASN A 263 -15.82 8.54 5.06
C ASN A 263 -15.18 9.74 5.77
N GLY A 264 -14.12 10.32 5.19
CA GLY A 264 -13.59 11.61 5.66
C GLY A 264 -14.02 12.84 4.86
N GLN A 265 -14.45 12.69 3.60
CA GLN A 265 -14.73 13.83 2.73
C GLN A 265 -16.07 13.67 2.04
N LEU A 266 -17.06 14.44 2.54
CA LEU A 266 -18.27 14.77 1.82
C LEU A 266 -17.88 15.36 0.46
N ILE A 267 -18.55 14.94 -0.60
CA ILE A 267 -18.33 15.48 -1.95
C ILE A 267 -18.64 16.99 -1.98
N THR A 268 -19.47 17.47 -1.06
CA THR A 268 -19.79 18.88 -0.83
C THR A 268 -19.11 19.42 0.43
N LYS A 269 -18.07 20.24 0.27
CA LYS A 269 -17.78 21.31 1.24
C LYS A 269 -18.73 22.49 0.95
N GLN A 270 -19.97 22.40 1.41
CA GLN A 270 -20.80 23.59 1.60
C GLN A 270 -21.39 23.54 3.01
N ASN A 271 -21.16 24.63 3.75
CA ASN A 271 -21.70 24.87 5.08
C ASN A 271 -23.21 24.60 5.12
N SER A 272 -23.65 23.78 6.08
CA SER A 272 -24.86 24.03 6.88
C SER A 272 -25.19 22.80 7.74
N ASP A 273 -25.15 23.02 9.05
CA ASP A 273 -26.09 22.57 10.09
C ASP A 273 -26.75 21.19 10.02
N ASP A 274 -26.59 20.49 11.15
CA ASP A 274 -27.53 19.56 11.80
C ASP A 274 -28.48 18.73 10.91
N LYS A 275 -28.22 17.42 10.89
CA LYS A 275 -29.16 16.44 11.49
C LYS A 275 -28.54 15.05 11.58
N GLN A 276 -28.42 14.56 12.80
CA GLN A 276 -28.25 13.15 13.10
C GLN A 276 -29.37 12.34 12.43
N LEU A 277 -29.02 11.24 11.76
CA LEU A 277 -30.01 10.25 11.32
C LEU A 277 -29.56 8.83 11.67
N LYS A 278 -30.32 8.26 12.60
CA LYS A 278 -30.38 6.84 12.94
C LYS A 278 -30.73 6.03 11.70
N LEU A 279 -29.94 5.01 11.37
CA LEU A 279 -30.35 3.95 10.45
C LEU A 279 -31.05 2.85 11.25
N LYS A 280 -32.35 2.67 11.00
CA LYS A 280 -33.08 1.45 11.35
C LYS A 280 -32.67 0.35 10.37
N ILE A 281 -32.13 -0.74 10.90
CA ILE A 281 -32.30 -2.11 10.40
C ILE A 281 -32.73 -2.94 11.60
#